data_AF-A0A925LI12-F1
#
_entry.id   AF-A0A925LI12-F1
#
_cell.length_a   1.000
_cell.length_b   1.000
_cell.length_c   1.000
_cell.angle_alpha   90.00
_cell.angle_beta   90.00
_cell.angle_gamma   90.00
#
_symmetry.space_group_name_H-M   'P 1'
#
loop_
_entity.id
_entity.type
_entity.pdbx_description
1 polymer ?
#
loop_
_entity_poly.entity_id
_entity_poly.type
_entity_poly.pdbx_seq_one_letter_code
_entity_poly.pdbx_strand_id
1 'polypeptide(L)' 'MKIKNITDIERFFQVIDRCQGKVELVTSDGDCLNLKSKLSQYFSLAQIFSDGNIPEIELIASDPEDMKLLINYLIQG' A
#
# COMPACT_ATOMS: atom_id res chain seq x y z
N MET A 1 1.14 -4.57 -8.74
CA MET A 1 -0.22 -4.16 -9.15
C MET A 1 -0.35 -2.66 -8.96
N LYS A 2 -1.05 -1.95 -9.86
CA LYS A 2 -1.24 -0.49 -9.75
C LYS A 2 -2.57 -0.17 -9.09
N ILE A 3 -2.56 0.71 -8.10
CA ILE A 3 -3.73 1.11 -7.31
C ILE A 3 -3.90 2.62 -7.40
N LYS A 4 -5.15 3.06 -7.51
CA LYS A 4 -5.56 4.46 -7.48
C LYS A 4 -6.68 4.63 -6.46
N ASN A 5 -6.79 5.84 -5.90
CA ASN A 5 -7.90 6.26 -5.04
C ASN A 5 -8.14 5.37 -3.81
N ILE A 6 -7.12 5.15 -2.96
CA ILE A 6 -7.35 4.58 -1.63
C ILE A 6 -8.02 5.66 -0.75
N THR A 7 -9.29 5.46 -0.43
CA THR A 7 -10.10 6.40 0.36
C THR A 7 -9.96 6.18 1.87
N ASP A 8 -9.78 4.93 2.30
CA ASP A 8 -9.62 4.54 3.69
C ASP A 8 -8.20 4.00 3.95
N ILE A 9 -7.30 4.92 4.27
CA ILE A 9 -5.89 4.62 4.42
C ILE A 9 -5.61 3.80 5.70
N GLU A 10 -6.37 4.02 6.77
CA GLU A 10 -6.22 3.24 8.00
C GLU A 10 -6.54 1.76 7.75
N ARG A 11 -7.65 1.48 7.07
CA ARG A 11 -8.03 0.11 6.71
C ARG A 11 -7.03 -0.50 5.73
N PHE A 12 -6.48 0.29 4.80
CA PHE A 12 -5.41 -0.18 3.92
C PHE A 12 -4.21 -0.69 4.71
N PHE A 13 -3.69 0.09 5.66
CA PHE A 13 -2.55 -0.36 6.48
C PHE A 13 -2.90 -1.52 7.41
N GLN A 14 -4.14 -1.62 7.91
CA GLN A 14 -4.58 -2.80 8.66
C GLN A 14 -4.54 -4.08 7.81
N VAL A 15 -4.86 -3.98 6.50
CA VAL A 15 -4.76 -5.11 5.58
C VAL A 15 -3.29 -5.47 5.35
N ILE A 16 -2.43 -4.47 5.11
CA ILE A 16 -0.98 -4.67 4.96
C ILE A 16 -0.36 -5.34 6.20
N ASP A 17 -0.79 -4.96 7.40
CA ASP A 17 -0.29 -5.56 8.64
C ASP A 17 -0.64 -7.06 8.72
N ARG A 18 -1.79 -7.47 8.18
CA ARG A 18 -2.25 -8.87 8.15
C ARG A 18 -1.55 -9.72 7.09
N CYS A 19 -0.92 -9.11 6.10
CA CYS A 19 -0.14 -9.81 5.08
C CYS A 19 1.01 -10.59 5.74
N GLN A 20 1.26 -11.82 5.30
CA GLN A 20 2.33 -12.67 5.88
C GLN A 20 3.69 -12.40 5.22
N GLY A 21 3.68 -12.14 3.92
CA GLY A 21 4.84 -11.82 3.12
C GLY A 21 5.27 -10.37 3.23
N LYS A 22 6.31 -10.04 2.47
CA LYS A 22 6.71 -8.65 2.22
C LYS A 22 5.71 -7.99 1.30
N VAL A 23 5.33 -6.77 1.68
CA VAL A 23 4.57 -5.87 0.82
C VAL A 23 5.38 -4.59 0.65
N GLU A 24 5.71 -4.28 -0.60
CA GLU A 24 6.54 -3.15 -0.97
C GLU A 24 5.74 -2.20 -1.86
N LEU A 25 5.91 -0.91 -1.59
CA LEU A 25 5.43 0.19 -2.41
C LEU A 25 6.56 0.61 -3.35
N VAL A 26 6.27 0.66 -4.64
CA VAL A 26 7.15 1.21 -5.66
C VAL A 26 6.58 2.52 -6.14
N THR A 27 7.39 3.58 -6.08
CA THR A 27 7.02 4.91 -6.58
C THR A 27 7.30 5.01 -8.08
N SER A 28 6.74 6.02 -8.74
CA SER A 28 7.01 6.32 -10.15
C SER A 28 8.49 6.58 -10.45
N ASP A 29 9.25 7.01 -9.44
CA ASP A 29 10.68 7.29 -9.51
C ASP A 29 11.54 6.03 -9.28
N GLY A 30 10.90 4.89 -8.96
CA GLY A 30 11.57 3.60 -8.76
C GLY A 30 12.02 3.31 -7.33
N ASP A 31 11.64 4.15 -6.36
CA ASP A 31 11.95 3.88 -4.94
C ASP A 31 11.09 2.74 -4.41
N CYS A 32 11.71 1.83 -3.65
CA CYS A 32 11.03 0.72 -2.99
C CYS A 32 10.93 0.97 -1.48
N LEU A 33 9.72 1.06 -0.96
CA LEU A 33 9.41 1.25 0.45
C LEU A 33 8.72 0.01 1.01
N ASN A 34 9.26 -0.57 2.08
CA ASN A 34 8.64 -1.70 2.75
C ASN A 34 7.45 -1.26 3.62
N LEU A 35 6.22 -1.57 3.21
CA LEU A 35 5.01 -1.15 3.90
C LEU A 35 4.70 -1.95 5.17
N LYS A 36 5.46 -3.01 5.50
CA LYS A 36 5.37 -3.70 6.80
C LYS A 36 6.05 -2.91 7.93
N SER A 37 6.91 -1.96 7.61
CA SER A 37 7.57 -1.10 8.59
C SER A 37 6.65 0.06 8.98
N LYS A 38 6.38 0.24 10.28
CA LYS A 38 5.55 1.37 10.76
C LYS A 38 6.13 2.73 10.38
N LEU A 39 7.45 2.89 10.40
CA LEU A 39 8.09 4.13 9.95
C LEU A 39 7.82 4.39 8.47
N SER A 40 7.92 3.35 7.64
CA SER A 40 7.62 3.46 6.22
C SER A 40 6.14 3.73 5.96
N GLN A 41 5.23 3.15 6.75
CA GLN A 41 3.80 3.50 6.70
C GLN A 41 3.57 4.98 7.00
N TYR A 42 4.17 5.52 8.07
CA TYR A 42 4.09 6.95 8.40
C TYR A 42 4.72 7.85 7.34
N PHE A 43 5.85 7.43 6.77
CA PHE A 43 6.49 8.17 5.69
C PHE A 43 5.61 8.21 4.43
N SER A 44 5.06 7.06 4.02
CA SER A 44 4.12 6.97 2.91
C SER A 44 2.85 7.80 3.15
N LEU A 45 2.34 7.82 4.39
CA LEU A 45 1.24 8.71 4.78
C LEU A 45 1.58 10.17 4.57
N ALA A 46 2.73 10.64 5.07
CA ALA A 46 3.14 12.03 4.93
C ALA A 46 3.29 12.43 3.45
N GLN A 47 3.84 11.54 2.62
CA GLN A 47 3.98 11.76 1.18
C GLN A 47 2.62 11.84 0.48
N ILE A 48 1.67 10.97 0.85
CA ILE A 48 0.28 10.97 0.35
C ILE A 48 -0.49 12.22 0.79
N PHE A 49 -0.36 12.62 2.05
CA PHE A 49 -1.08 13.76 2.61
C PHE A 49 -0.56 15.11 2.11
N SER A 50 0.64 15.16 1.52
CA SER A 50 1.22 16.41 1.02
C SER A 50 0.48 16.96 -0.20
N ASP A 51 -0.11 16.10 -1.05
CA ASP A 51 -0.79 16.52 -2.29
C ASP A 51 -2.32 16.24 -2.30
N GLY A 52 -2.88 15.67 -1.23
CA GLY A 52 -4.32 15.40 -1.12
C GLY A 52 -4.86 14.35 -2.09
N ASN A 53 -4.01 13.79 -2.96
CA ASN A 53 -4.29 12.69 -3.86
C ASN A 53 -3.20 11.62 -3.71
N ILE A 54 -3.63 10.37 -3.70
CA ILE A 54 -2.68 9.25 -3.73
C ILE A 54 -2.17 9.14 -5.16
N PRO A 55 -0.86 9.36 -5.42
CA PRO A 55 -0.30 9.10 -6.73
C PRO A 55 -0.58 7.64 -7.11
N GLU A 56 -0.55 7.31 -8.41
CA GLU A 56 -0.61 5.91 -8.82
C GLU A 56 0.50 5.14 -8.08
N ILE A 57 0.09 4.24 -7.18
CA ILE A 57 1.04 3.45 -6.40
C ILE A 57 1.13 2.05 -6.96
N GLU A 58 2.34 1.53 -7.04
CA GLU A 58 2.57 0.15 -7.40
C GLU A 58 2.88 -0.67 -6.16
N LEU A 59 2.09 -1.71 -5.91
CA LEU A 59 2.33 -2.66 -4.83
C LEU A 59 2.91 -3.96 -5.35
N ILE A 60 3.94 -4.44 -4.66
CA ILE A 60 4.51 -5.76 -4.84
C ILE A 60 4.25 -6.54 -3.56
N ALA A 61 3.41 -7.58 -3.66
CA ALA A 61 3.25 -8.56 -2.60
C ALA A 61 3.99 -9.84 -2.99
N SER A 62 4.77 -10.37 -2.06
CA SER A 62 5.58 -11.58 -2.29
C SER A 62 4.80 -12.88 -2.09
N ASP A 63 3.70 -12.85 -1.33
CA ASP A 63 2.81 -13.98 -1.13
C ASP A 63 1.55 -13.86 -2.01
N PRO A 64 1.17 -14.91 -2.77
CA PRO A 64 -0.07 -14.94 -3.54
C PRO A 64 -1.35 -14.75 -2.70
N GLU A 65 -1.38 -15.22 -1.45
CA GLU A 65 -2.54 -15.04 -0.56
C GLU A 65 -2.68 -13.59 -0.11
N ASP A 66 -1.56 -12.88 0.09
CA ASP A 66 -1.56 -11.46 0.41
C ASP A 66 -2.12 -10.62 -0.75
N MET A 67 -1.83 -11.01 -2.00
CA MET A 67 -2.47 -10.39 -3.16
C MET A 67 -3.99 -10.53 -3.12
N LYS A 68 -4.54 -11.67 -2.69
CA LYS A 68 -6.00 -11.82 -2.54
C LYS A 68 -6.58 -10.89 -1.48
N LEU A 69 -5.88 -10.73 -0.35
CA LEU A 69 -6.29 -9.80 0.71
C LEU A 69 -6.35 -8.36 0.21
N LEU A 70 -5.30 -7.94 -0.52
CA LEU A 70 -5.21 -6.60 -1.10
C LEU A 70 -6.26 -6.37 -2.18
N ILE A 71 -6.49 -7.34 -3.06
CA ILE A 71 -7.54 -7.26 -4.09
C ILE A 71 -8.93 -7.17 -3.44
N ASN A 72 -9.20 -7.97 -2.42
CA ASN A 72 -10.47 -7.92 -1.69
C ASN A 72 -10.72 -6.55 -1.07
N TYR A 73 -9.69 -5.92 -0.49
CA TYR A 73 -9.79 -4.55 0.01
C TYR A 73 -10.20 -3.56 -1.07
N LEU A 74 -9.62 -3.67 -2.27
CA LEU A 74 -9.87 -2.74 -3.38
C LEU A 74 -11.23 -2.92 -4.05
N ILE A 75 -11.76 -4.15 -4.09
CA ILE A 75 -13.07 -4.45 -4.66
C ILE A 75 -14.20 -4.10 -3.68
N GLN A 76 -13.94 -4.21 -2.38
CA GLN A 76 -14.91 -3.86 -1.33
C GLN A 76 -14.86 -2.38 -0.90
N GLY A 77 -14.07 -1.56 -1.62
CA GLY A 77 -13.87 -0.13 -1.37
C GLY A 77 -14.99 0.75 -1.89
#